data_AF-A0A7D5SWT7-F1
#
_entry.id   AF-A0A7D5SWT7-F1
#
_cell.length_a   1.000
_cell.length_b   1.000
_cell.length_c   1.000
_cell.angle_alpha   90.00
_cell.angle_beta   90.00
_cell.angle_gamma   90.00
#
_symmetry.space_group_name_H-M   'P 1'
#
loop_
_entity.id
_entity.type
_entity.pdbx_description
1 polymer ?
#
loop_
_entity_poly.entity_id
_entity_poly.type
_entity_poly.pdbx_seq_one_letter_code
_entity_poly.pdbx_strand_id
1 'polypeptide(L)'
;MDKKCRIAVTSMGRDLKSRVGPIARSPYIIVFEGSPDKFSVIEERHIDARNEPGVKTAETLVSKEIGTVITGTIGKRAHEVLSRAGISIKGGCKGSVEEAVRECAAGRLADCHGAKYAGNVEFS
;
A
#
# COMPACT_ATOMS: atom_id res chain seq x y z
N MET A 1 3.06 -5.40 20.28
CA MET A 1 2.22 -4.45 19.53
C MET A 1 1.45 -5.25 18.50
N ASP A 2 0.13 -5.11 18.43
CA ASP A 2 -0.68 -5.89 17.47
C ASP A 2 -0.39 -5.44 16.03
N LYS A 3 0.03 -6.38 15.16
CA LYS A 3 0.35 -6.08 13.75
C LYS A 3 -0.78 -5.33 13.03
N LYS A 4 -2.04 -5.60 13.41
CA LYS A 4 -3.24 -4.96 12.87
C LYS A 4 -3.24 -3.43 12.99
N CYS A 5 -2.51 -2.86 13.95
CA CYS A 5 -2.45 -1.42 14.18
C CYS A 5 -1.35 -0.69 13.37
N ARG A 6 -0.60 -1.42 12.53
CA ARG A 6 0.39 -0.84 11.60
C ARG A 6 -0.19 -0.76 10.19
N ILE A 7 -0.34 0.47 9.72
CA ILE A 7 -0.88 0.80 8.39
C ILE A 7 0.24 1.35 7.53
N ALA A 8 0.45 0.79 6.34
CA ALA A 8 1.34 1.35 5.33
C ALA A 8 0.55 1.90 4.15
N VAL A 9 0.95 3.06 3.64
CA VAL A 9 0.31 3.71 2.49
C VAL A 9 1.35 3.99 1.41
N THR A 10 1.13 3.48 0.21
CA THR A 10 2.02 3.75 -0.94
C THR A 10 1.76 5.16 -1.47
N SER A 11 2.80 5.98 -1.55
CA SER A 11 2.69 7.41 -1.80
C SER A 11 3.59 7.87 -2.95
N MET A 12 3.12 8.88 -3.69
CA MET A 12 3.90 9.58 -4.73
C MET A 12 4.79 10.70 -4.16
N GLY A 13 4.68 10.98 -2.86
CA GLY A 13 5.49 11.98 -2.16
C GLY A 13 5.66 11.64 -0.68
N ARG A 14 6.40 12.48 0.04
CA ARG A 14 6.84 12.20 1.42
C ARG A 14 5.87 12.66 2.50
N ASP A 15 4.78 13.31 2.13
CA ASP A 15 3.86 13.95 3.08
C ASP A 15 2.44 13.37 2.98
N LEU A 16 1.60 13.75 3.93
CA LEU A 16 0.22 13.27 4.03
C LEU A 16 -0.70 13.81 2.93
N LYS A 17 -0.32 14.91 2.28
CA LYS A 17 -1.07 15.53 1.17
C LYS A 17 -0.74 14.88 -0.18
N SER A 18 0.36 14.12 -0.22
CA SER A 18 0.81 13.39 -1.38
C SER A 18 -0.22 12.35 -1.79
N ARG A 19 -0.29 12.11 -3.10
CA ARG A 19 -1.28 11.19 -3.67
C ARG A 19 -0.91 9.74 -3.37
N VAL A 20 -1.93 8.93 -3.08
CA VAL A 20 -1.79 7.48 -3.08
C VAL A 20 -1.39 7.00 -4.47
N GLY A 21 -0.33 6.21 -4.54
CA GLY A 21 0.24 5.70 -5.79
C GLY A 21 0.13 4.19 -5.94
N PRO A 22 0.62 3.64 -7.06
CA PRO A 22 0.68 2.21 -7.31
C PRO A 22 1.80 1.54 -6.50
N ILE A 23 1.59 0.32 -6.00
CA ILE A 23 2.58 -0.40 -5.17
C ILE A 23 3.97 -0.53 -5.82
N ALA A 24 4.00 -0.65 -7.15
CA ALA A 24 5.21 -0.93 -7.91
C ALA A 24 5.96 0.34 -8.36
N ARG A 25 5.38 1.53 -8.25
CA ARG A 25 6.02 2.78 -8.72
C ARG A 25 5.90 3.93 -7.72
N SER A 26 5.43 3.66 -6.51
CA SER A 26 5.41 4.63 -5.43
C SER A 26 6.80 4.74 -4.82
N PRO A 27 7.49 5.89 -4.96
CA PRO A 27 8.82 6.07 -4.38
C PRO A 27 8.81 6.12 -2.85
N TYR A 28 7.64 6.26 -2.23
CA TYR A 28 7.52 6.36 -0.78
C TYR A 28 6.45 5.43 -0.22
N ILE A 29 6.70 4.95 0.99
CA ILE A 29 5.73 4.25 1.82
C ILE A 29 5.63 5.02 3.14
N ILE A 30 4.44 5.50 3.47
CA ILE A 30 4.18 6.18 4.73
C ILE A 30 3.59 5.15 5.70
N VAL A 31 4.26 4.91 6.82
CA VAL A 31 3.90 3.89 7.81
C VAL A 31 3.42 4.56 9.09
N PHE A 32 2.20 4.25 9.50
CA PHE A 32 1.56 4.74 10.72
C PHE A 32 1.60 3.69 11.81
N GLU A 33 1.89 4.12 13.04
CA GLU A 33 1.94 3.26 14.22
C GLU A 33 0.91 3.71 15.26
N GLY A 34 -0.26 3.07 15.27
CA GLY A 34 -1.32 3.35 16.24
C GLY A 34 -2.13 4.62 15.96
N SER A 35 -1.49 5.78 15.79
CA SER A 35 -2.17 7.06 15.50
C SER A 35 -1.69 7.72 14.19
N PRO A 36 -2.54 8.51 13.51
CA PRO A 36 -2.18 9.25 12.28
C PRO A 36 -1.02 10.24 12.47
N ASP A 37 -0.85 10.76 13.69
CA ASP A 37 0.18 11.77 14.00
C ASP A 37 1.59 11.16 14.12
N LYS A 38 1.69 9.84 14.28
CA LYS A 38 2.95 9.11 14.40
C LYS A 38 3.17 8.28 13.15
N PHE A 39 3.89 8.86 12.20
CA PHE A 39 4.28 8.18 10.98
C PHE A 39 5.78 8.25 10.70
N SER A 40 6.25 7.26 9.95
CA SER A 40 7.59 7.23 9.36
C SER A 40 7.46 7.12 7.85
N VAL A 41 8.49 7.57 7.13
CA VAL A 41 8.55 7.51 5.67
C VAL A 41 9.69 6.60 5.26
N ILE A 42 9.37 5.58 4.47
CA ILE A 42 10.35 4.70 3.83
C ILE A 42 10.45 5.15 2.38
N GLU A 43 11.66 5.43 1.92
CA GLU A 43 11.95 5.70 0.52
C GLU A 43 12.33 4.39 -0.19
N GLU A 44 11.58 4.04 -1.23
CA GLU A 44 11.87 2.89 -2.08
C GLU A 44 12.61 3.36 -3.33
N ARG A 45 13.86 2.90 -3.46
CA ARG A 45 14.66 3.11 -4.66
C ARG A 45 14.38 1.96 -5.63
N HIS A 46 13.44 2.18 -6.55
CA HIS A 46 13.11 1.25 -7.63
C HIS A 46 14.15 1.32 -8.78
N ILE A 47 15.44 1.22 -8.46
CA ILE A 47 16.57 1.51 -9.38
C ILE A 47 16.67 0.51 -10.54
N ASP A 48 16.10 -0.70 -10.43
CA ASP A 48 16.16 -1.70 -11.49
C ASP A 48 14.78 -2.29 -11.83
N ALA A 49 14.31 -2.00 -13.04
CA ALA A 49 13.07 -2.55 -13.61
C ALA A 49 13.08 -4.08 -13.80
N ARG A 50 14.22 -4.75 -13.55
CA ARG A 50 14.36 -6.21 -13.63
C ARG A 50 13.77 -6.96 -12.44
N ASN A 51 13.67 -6.32 -11.27
CA ASN A 51 13.13 -6.93 -10.05
C ASN A 51 11.75 -6.38 -9.78
N GLU A 52 10.72 -7.15 -10.16
CA GLU A 52 9.29 -6.89 -9.98
C GLU A 52 8.98 -5.93 -8.82
N PRO A 53 8.91 -4.61 -9.07
CA PRO A 53 9.11 -3.64 -8.00
C PRO A 53 8.01 -3.70 -6.94
N GLY A 54 6.79 -4.09 -7.34
CA GLY A 54 5.69 -4.31 -6.39
C GLY A 54 5.89 -5.53 -5.49
N VAL A 55 6.58 -6.58 -5.95
CA VAL A 55 6.91 -7.76 -5.12
C VAL A 55 7.93 -7.36 -4.07
N LYS A 56 8.99 -6.65 -4.46
CA LYS A 56 9.98 -6.12 -3.52
C LYS A 56 9.34 -5.23 -2.46
N THR A 57 8.47 -4.31 -2.86
CA THR A 57 7.71 -3.48 -1.92
C THR A 57 6.86 -4.34 -0.98
N ALA A 58 6.17 -5.38 -1.49
CA ALA A 58 5.40 -6.29 -0.65
C ALA A 58 6.28 -7.00 0.40
N GLU A 59 7.46 -7.49 0.00
CA GLU A 59 8.43 -8.11 0.91
C GLU A 59 8.93 -7.13 1.98
N THR A 60 9.22 -5.87 1.60
CA THR A 60 9.55 -4.80 2.55
C THR A 60 8.44 -4.68 3.60
N LEU A 61 7.18 -4.62 3.20
CA LEU A 61 6.03 -4.46 4.10
C LEU A 61 5.85 -5.66 5.03
N VAL A 62 6.10 -6.88 4.55
CA VAL A 62 6.11 -8.10 5.38
C VAL A 62 7.22 -8.01 6.43
N SER A 63 8.44 -7.63 6.04
CA SER A 63 9.56 -7.49 6.98
C SER A 63 9.35 -6.40 8.04
N LYS A 64 8.56 -5.37 7.71
CA LYS A 64 8.17 -4.28 8.62
C LYS A 64 6.96 -4.64 9.50
N GLU A 65 6.46 -5.87 9.39
CA GLU A 65 5.34 -6.37 10.18
C GLU A 65 4.07 -5.50 10.06
N ILE A 66 3.83 -5.00 8.85
CA ILE A 66 2.62 -4.24 8.51
C ILE A 66 1.40 -5.17 8.60
N GLY A 67 0.29 -4.67 9.17
CA GLY A 67 -0.97 -5.41 9.22
C GLY A 67 -1.97 -5.01 8.15
N THR A 68 -1.92 -3.74 7.71
CA THR A 68 -2.79 -3.23 6.63
C THR A 68 -1.98 -2.41 5.63
N VAL A 69 -2.18 -2.65 4.35
CA VAL A 69 -1.58 -1.89 3.25
C VAL A 69 -2.67 -1.19 2.47
N ILE A 70 -2.53 0.13 2.29
CA ILE A 70 -3.39 0.95 1.44
C ILE A 70 -2.61 1.36 0.20
N THR A 71 -3.15 1.04 -0.97
CA THR A 71 -2.47 1.29 -2.24
C THR A 71 -3.43 1.59 -3.37
N GLY A 72 -2.91 2.25 -4.40
CA GLY A 72 -3.61 2.44 -5.67
C GLY A 72 -3.72 1.12 -6.40
N THR A 73 -2.83 0.86 -7.36
CA THR A 73 -2.83 -0.41 -8.10
C THR A 73 -1.89 -1.42 -7.45
N ILE A 74 -2.27 -2.70 -7.54
CA ILE A 74 -1.50 -3.84 -7.05
C ILE A 74 -1.57 -5.00 -8.06
N GLY A 75 -0.41 -5.54 -8.44
CA GLY A 75 -0.33 -6.70 -9.33
C GLY A 75 -0.51 -8.03 -8.59
N LYS A 76 -0.82 -9.09 -9.33
CA LYS A 76 -1.10 -10.45 -8.79
C LYS A 76 -0.04 -10.96 -7.81
N ARG A 77 1.25 -10.90 -8.19
CA ARG A 77 2.34 -11.43 -7.35
C ARG A 77 2.51 -10.67 -6.03
N ALA A 78 2.45 -9.34 -6.07
CA ALA A 78 2.53 -8.52 -4.86
C ALA A 78 1.33 -8.79 -3.93
N HIS A 79 0.13 -8.94 -4.51
CA HIS A 79 -1.07 -9.32 -3.76
C HIS A 79 -0.92 -10.69 -3.08
N GLU A 80 -0.38 -11.69 -3.79
CA GLU A 80 -0.13 -13.03 -3.24
C GLU A 80 0.86 -13.00 -2.06
N VAL A 81 1.94 -12.23 -2.16
CA VAL A 81 2.93 -12.08 -1.08
C VAL A 81 2.29 -11.49 0.17
N LEU A 82 1.57 -10.37 0.04
CA LEU A 82 0.89 -9.71 1.16
C LEU A 82 -0.18 -10.61 1.78
N SER A 83 -0.98 -11.28 0.94
CA SER A 83 -2.07 -12.16 1.40
C SER A 83 -1.53 -13.37 2.18
N ARG A 84 -0.45 -14.00 1.71
CA ARG A 84 0.20 -15.13 2.41
C ARG A 84 0.76 -14.73 3.77
N ALA A 85 1.15 -13.47 3.93
CA ALA A 85 1.61 -12.92 5.21
C ALA A 85 0.46 -12.50 6.14
N GLY A 86 -0.81 -12.65 5.71
CA GLY A 86 -1.99 -12.26 6.50
C GLY A 86 -2.19 -10.75 6.59
N ILE A 87 -1.62 -9.98 5.65
CA ILE A 87 -1.76 -8.53 5.59
C ILE A 87 -3.08 -8.18 4.91
N SER A 88 -3.90 -7.31 5.53
CA SER A 88 -5.10 -6.75 4.90
C SER A 88 -4.70 -5.77 3.80
N ILE A 89 -5.32 -5.88 2.62
CA ILE A 89 -4.95 -5.09 1.45
C ILE A 89 -6.14 -4.23 1.08
N LYS A 90 -5.98 -2.91 1.09
CA LYS A 90 -6.94 -1.92 0.60
C LYS A 90 -6.44 -1.38 -0.74
N GLY A 91 -6.97 -1.92 -1.82
CA GLY A 91 -6.53 -1.67 -3.19
C GLY A 91 -7.52 -0.81 -3.98
N GLY A 92 -7.01 -0.09 -4.98
CA GLY A 92 -7.79 0.82 -5.82
C GLY A 92 -8.00 2.20 -5.19
N CYS A 93 -7.28 2.53 -4.12
CA CYS A 93 -7.42 3.79 -3.42
C CYS A 93 -6.89 4.96 -4.27
N LYS A 94 -7.53 6.12 -4.12
CA LYS A 94 -7.20 7.38 -4.77
C LYS A 94 -7.17 8.48 -3.70
N GLY A 95 -6.87 9.71 -4.10
CA GLY A 95 -6.81 10.85 -3.17
C GLY A 95 -5.45 10.94 -2.47
N SER A 96 -5.44 11.65 -1.34
CA SER A 96 -4.24 11.85 -0.52
C SER A 96 -4.00 10.70 0.46
N VAL A 97 -2.79 10.60 0.99
CA VAL A 97 -2.47 9.65 2.07
C VAL A 97 -3.35 9.90 3.30
N GLU A 98 -3.54 11.16 3.70
CA GLU A 98 -4.40 11.54 4.82
C GLU A 98 -5.83 11.05 4.65
N GLU A 99 -6.40 11.26 3.46
CA GLU A 99 -7.75 10.81 3.14
C GLU A 99 -7.85 9.29 3.23
N ALA A 100 -6.90 8.58 2.62
CA ALA A 100 -6.86 7.12 2.62
C ALA A 100 -6.80 6.53 4.04
N VAL A 101 -5.97 7.09 4.92
CA VAL A 101 -5.88 6.65 6.33
C VAL A 101 -7.18 6.93 7.07
N ARG A 102 -7.77 8.11 6.88
CA ARG A 102 -9.06 8.47 7.50
C ARG A 102 -10.20 7.55 7.07
N GLU A 103 -10.27 7.23 5.78
CA GLU A 103 -11.24 6.27 5.23
C GLU A 103 -11.02 4.86 5.77
N CYS A 104 -9.76 4.44 5.92
CA CYS A 104 -9.41 3.14 6.51
C CYS A 104 -9.82 3.05 7.97
N ALA A 105 -9.49 4.07 8.77
CA ALA A 105 -9.82 4.14 10.19
C ALA A 105 -11.34 4.12 10.43
N ALA A 106 -12.11 4.68 9.49
CA ALA A 106 -13.56 4.66 9.54
C ALA A 106 -14.20 3.38 8.94
N GLY A 107 -13.40 2.39 8.55
CA GLY A 107 -13.90 1.13 7.99
C GLY A 107 -14.54 1.26 6.59
N ARG A 108 -14.26 2.35 5.86
CA ARG A 108 -14.88 2.62 4.55
C ARG A 108 -14.10 2.06 3.36
N LEU A 109 -12.88 1.55 3.57
CA LEU A 109 -12.10 0.91 2.52
C LEU A 109 -12.36 -0.60 2.45
N ALA A 110 -12.77 -1.07 1.27
CA ALA A 110 -12.98 -2.48 1.00
C ALA A 110 -11.65 -3.26 0.90
N ASP A 111 -11.68 -4.53 1.32
CA ASP A 111 -10.56 -5.44 1.09
C ASP A 111 -10.41 -5.78 -0.39
N CYS A 112 -9.15 -5.88 -0.81
CA CYS A 112 -8.75 -6.25 -2.16
C CYS A 112 -8.36 -7.73 -2.14
N HIS A 113 -9.16 -8.58 -2.79
CA HIS A 113 -8.94 -10.04 -2.83
C HIS A 113 -8.21 -10.53 -4.08
N GLY A 114 -7.65 -9.62 -4.89
CA GLY A 114 -6.85 -9.96 -6.05
C GLY A 114 -6.08 -8.76 -6.60
N ALA A 115 -5.59 -8.90 -7.83
CA ALA A 115 -4.93 -7.78 -8.52
C ALA A 115 -5.92 -6.65 -8.83
N LYS A 116 -5.44 -5.41 -8.76
CA LYS A 116 -6.16 -4.17 -9.12
C LYS A 116 -5.27 -3.34 -10.02
N TYR A 117 -5.69 -3.14 -11.27
CA TYR A 117 -5.03 -2.28 -12.26
C TYR A 117 -5.88 -1.03 -12.51
N ALA A 118 -5.24 0.09 -12.85
CA ALA A 118 -5.95 1.32 -13.22
C ALA A 118 -6.29 1.24 -14.71
N GLY A 119 -7.57 1.06 -15.05
CA GLY A 119 -8.11 1.22 -16.41
C GLY A 119 -7.82 0.07 -17.37
N ASN A 120 -8.72 -0.92 -17.39
CA ASN A 120 -9.42 -1.53 -18.53
C ASN A 120 -9.82 -2.96 -18.17
N VAL A 121 -11.09 -3.16 -17.85
CA VAL A 121 -11.77 -4.45 -18.02
C VAL A 121 -12.92 -4.20 -18.99
N GLU A 122 -12.60 -4.15 -20.28
CA GLU A 122 -13.48 -4.74 -21.29
C GLU A 122 -12.77 -6.02 -21.71
N PHE A 123 -13.27 -7.15 -21.22
CA PHE A 123 -13.08 -8.40 -21.92
C PHE A 123 -14.16 -8.41 -23.01
N SER A 124 -13.75 -8.17 -24.25
CA SER A 124 -14.47 -8.63 -25.44
C SER A 124 -14.15 -10.09 -25.70
#